data_AF-A0A0U1QVW9-F1
#
_entry.id   AF-A0A0U1QVW9-F1
#
_cell.length_a   1.000
_cell.length_b   1.000
_cell.length_c   1.000
_cell.angle_alpha   90.00
_cell.angle_beta   90.00
_cell.angle_gamma   90.00
#
_symmetry.space_group_name_H-M   'P 1'
#
loop_
_entity.id
_entity.type
_entity.pdbx_description
1 polymer ?
#
loop_
_entity_poly.entity_id
_entity_poly.type
_entity_poly.pdbx_seq_one_letter_code
_entity_poly.pdbx_strand_id
1 'polypeptide(L)'
;MASTKTKISAAVLGLVIAGVPASIILSQFLDEKEGNRLTAYLDGKNIWTICRGVTRVDGKPVMKGMRLTAEKCSEVNKLEADNALAWVITFNPPPVYEFAVYLSDNYPSNEELEQIANLRQEMRDEGVDEDKLPISL
;
A
#
# COMPACT_ATOMS: atom_id res chain seq x y z
N MET A 1 7.82 19.61 -29.81
CA MET A 1 8.55 19.18 -28.60
C MET A 1 7.54 18.60 -27.63
N ALA A 2 7.59 17.30 -27.36
CA ALA A 2 6.72 16.70 -26.35
C ALA A 2 7.10 17.29 -24.98
N SER A 3 6.14 17.91 -24.29
CA SER A 3 6.34 18.35 -22.91
C SER A 3 6.56 17.10 -22.05
N THR A 4 7.80 16.85 -21.64
CA THR A 4 8.14 15.88 -20.60
C THR A 4 7.66 16.42 -19.26
N LYS A 5 6.34 16.41 -19.04
CA LYS A 5 5.80 16.41 -17.69
C LYS A 5 6.31 15.13 -17.02
N THR A 6 7.33 15.25 -16.18
CA THR A 6 7.80 14.12 -15.38
C THR A 6 6.62 13.55 -14.60
N LYS A 7 6.39 12.24 -14.73
CA LYS A 7 5.27 11.53 -14.07
C LYS A 7 5.38 11.56 -12.53
N ILE A 8 6.58 11.84 -12.04
CA ILE A 8 7.01 11.91 -10.64
C ILE A 8 7.35 13.37 -10.31
N SER A 9 6.86 13.88 -9.18
CA SER A 9 7.11 15.24 -8.71
C SER A 9 8.52 15.40 -8.14
N ALA A 10 8.95 16.66 -7.95
CA ALA A 10 10.20 16.95 -7.26
C ALA A 10 10.21 16.47 -5.80
N ALA A 11 9.05 16.46 -5.13
CA ALA A 11 8.93 15.97 -3.75
C ALA A 11 9.13 14.46 -3.68
N VAL A 12 8.45 13.70 -4.54
CA VAL A 12 8.63 12.23 -4.61
C VAL A 12 10.06 11.88 -5.01
N LEU A 13 10.65 12.61 -5.98
CA LEU A 13 12.04 12.40 -6.37
C LEU A 13 13.01 12.67 -5.21
N GLY A 14 12.77 13.73 -4.43
CA GLY A 14 13.56 14.05 -3.25
C GLY A 14 13.54 12.92 -2.21
N LEU A 15 12.37 12.32 -1.97
CA LEU A 15 12.23 11.18 -1.05
C LEU A 15 12.99 9.94 -1.55
N VAL A 16 12.95 9.66 -2.85
CA VAL A 16 13.72 8.56 -3.47
C VAL A 16 15.22 8.78 -3.27
N ILE A 17 15.72 9.98 -3.54
CA ILE A 17 17.14 10.32 -3.37
C ILE A 17 17.57 10.25 -1.90
N ALA A 18 16.67 10.62 -0.98
CA ALA A 18 16.92 10.53 0.45
C ALA A 18 16.91 9.09 1.00
N GLY A 19 16.53 8.09 0.19
CA GLY A 19 16.52 6.68 0.60
C GLY A 19 15.53 6.38 1.73
N VAL A 20 14.42 7.11 1.80
CA VAL A 20 13.38 6.86 2.81
C VAL A 20 12.59 5.58 2.49
N PRO A 21 11.85 5.00 3.46
CA PRO A 21 11.07 3.79 3.22
C PRO A 21 10.07 3.92 2.07
N ALA A 22 9.83 2.82 1.34
CA ALA A 22 8.91 2.77 0.21
C ALA A 22 7.49 3.26 0.55
N SER A 23 7.00 3.01 1.78
CA SER A 23 5.68 3.46 2.25
C SER A 23 5.56 4.98 2.31
N ILE A 24 6.63 5.68 2.66
CA ILE A 24 6.67 7.15 2.69
C ILE A 24 6.69 7.73 1.28
N ILE A 25 7.48 7.13 0.37
CA ILE A 25 7.52 7.52 -1.04
C ILE A 25 6.15 7.32 -1.68
N LEU A 26 5.55 6.15 -1.48
CA LEU A 26 4.22 5.82 -1.99
C LEU A 26 3.16 6.77 -1.41
N SER A 27 3.20 7.05 -0.11
CA SER A 27 2.23 7.96 0.51
C SER A 27 2.32 9.37 -0.07
N GLN A 28 3.52 9.92 -0.29
CA GLN A 28 3.67 11.22 -0.95
C GLN A 28 3.13 11.19 -2.38
N PHE A 29 3.45 10.14 -3.14
CA PHE A 29 2.96 10.00 -4.51
C PHE A 29 1.43 9.94 -4.58
N LEU A 30 0.80 9.11 -3.73
CA LEU A 30 -0.65 8.98 -3.70
C LEU A 30 -1.32 10.28 -3.25
N ASP A 31 -0.73 11.04 -2.33
CA ASP A 31 -1.27 12.34 -1.91
C ASP A 31 -1.41 13.31 -3.10
N GLU A 32 -0.40 13.33 -3.97
CA GLU A 32 -0.40 14.18 -5.16
C GLU A 32 -1.39 13.75 -6.23
N LYS A 33 -1.66 12.44 -6.33
CA LYS A 33 -2.54 11.89 -7.37
C LYS A 33 -4.00 11.88 -6.97
N GLU A 34 -4.28 11.61 -5.71
CA GLU A 34 -5.64 11.33 -5.21
C GLU A 34 -6.15 12.43 -4.27
N GLY A 35 -5.25 13.19 -3.65
CA GLY A 35 -5.55 14.16 -2.61
C GLY A 35 -5.92 13.51 -1.28
N ASN A 36 -6.31 14.32 -0.30
CA ASN A 36 -6.76 13.84 1.00
C ASN A 36 -7.98 14.65 1.49
N ARG A 37 -9.15 14.01 1.57
CA ARG A 37 -10.43 14.66 1.90
C ARG A 37 -10.98 14.18 3.24
N LEU A 38 -11.09 15.09 4.20
CA LEU A 38 -11.59 14.78 5.54
C LEU A 38 -13.09 14.48 5.61
N THR A 39 -13.84 14.77 4.54
CA THR A 39 -15.28 14.51 4.44
C THR A 39 -15.54 13.52 3.32
N ALA A 40 -16.45 12.57 3.56
CA ALA A 40 -16.81 11.57 2.58
C ALA A 40 -17.37 12.18 1.28
N TYR A 41 -16.97 11.61 0.15
CA TYR A 41 -17.34 12.00 -1.20
C TYR A 41 -17.69 10.77 -2.03
N LEU A 42 -18.41 10.96 -3.14
CA LEU A 42 -18.59 9.90 -4.14
C LEU A 42 -17.38 9.89 -5.07
N ASP A 43 -16.77 8.72 -5.22
CA ASP A 43 -15.73 8.52 -6.23
C ASP A 43 -16.31 8.41 -7.65
N GLY A 44 -15.44 8.17 -8.64
CA GLY A 44 -15.86 8.01 -10.05
C GLY A 44 -16.75 6.80 -10.33
N LYS A 45 -16.93 5.90 -9.35
CA LYS A 45 -17.80 4.72 -9.42
C LYS A 45 -19.04 4.86 -8.53
N ASN A 46 -19.32 6.04 -7.98
CA ASN A 46 -20.41 6.32 -7.04
C ASN A 46 -20.30 5.51 -5.73
N ILE A 47 -19.09 5.20 -5.27
CA ILE A 47 -18.84 4.60 -3.96
C ILE A 47 -18.51 5.71 -2.97
N TRP A 48 -19.06 5.62 -1.76
CA TRP A 48 -18.70 6.54 -0.67
C TRP A 48 -17.27 6.29 -0.22
N THR A 49 -16.47 7.34 -0.28
CA THR A 49 -15.02 7.29 -0.13
C THR A 49 -14.55 8.48 0.71
N ILE A 50 -13.49 8.32 1.50
CA ILE A 50 -12.94 9.37 2.37
C ILE A 50 -11.40 9.33 2.38
N CYS A 51 -10.78 10.36 2.94
CA CYS A 51 -9.34 10.54 2.98
C CYS A 51 -8.75 10.45 1.57
N ARG A 52 -7.94 9.42 1.32
CA ARG A 52 -7.31 9.15 0.03
C ARG A 52 -7.85 7.84 -0.56
N GLY A 53 -9.10 7.83 -0.99
CA GLY A 53 -9.65 6.64 -1.65
C GLY A 53 -10.19 5.54 -0.72
N VAL A 54 -10.25 5.76 0.59
CA VAL A 54 -10.67 4.73 1.56
C VAL A 54 -12.19 4.54 1.54
N THR A 55 -12.64 3.28 1.41
CA THR A 55 -14.08 2.91 1.38
C THR A 55 -14.56 2.22 2.65
N ARG A 56 -13.64 1.82 3.54
CA ARG A 56 -13.95 1.26 4.86
C ARG A 56 -13.04 1.85 5.93
N VAL A 57 -13.60 2.24 7.06
CA VAL A 57 -12.86 2.78 8.21
C VAL A 57 -13.26 1.98 9.44
N ASP A 58 -12.27 1.47 10.18
CA ASP A 58 -12.47 0.62 11.36
C ASP A 58 -13.44 -0.56 11.10
N GLY A 59 -13.29 -1.17 9.92
CA GLY A 59 -14.12 -2.29 9.48
C GLY A 59 -15.54 -1.93 9.01
N LYS A 60 -15.94 -0.64 9.02
CA LYS A 60 -17.28 -0.19 8.60
C LYS A 60 -17.24 0.54 7.27
N PRO A 61 -18.26 0.40 6.39
CA PRO A 61 -18.35 1.17 5.16
C PRO A 61 -18.37 2.68 5.43
N VAL A 62 -17.71 3.44 4.57
CA VAL A 62 -17.83 4.90 4.55
C VAL A 62 -19.23 5.28 4.10
N MET A 63 -19.83 6.29 4.74
CA MET A 63 -21.20 6.72 4.49
C MET A 63 -21.26 8.22 4.24
N LYS A 64 -22.34 8.66 3.58
CA LYS A 64 -22.64 10.08 3.38
C LYS A 64 -22.54 10.86 4.69
N GLY A 65 -21.81 11.98 4.66
CA GLY A 65 -21.67 12.86 5.82
C GLY A 65 -20.64 12.40 6.86
N MET A 66 -20.00 11.25 6.67
CA MET A 66 -18.86 10.83 7.51
C MET A 66 -17.72 11.85 7.39
N ARG A 67 -17.10 12.20 8.52
CA ARG A 67 -15.98 13.12 8.61
C ARG A 67 -14.92 12.57 9.56
N LEU A 68 -13.66 12.66 9.18
CA LEU A 68 -12.51 12.23 9.98
C LEU A 68 -11.61 13.42 10.32
N THR A 69 -10.78 13.25 11.35
CA THR A 69 -9.69 14.19 11.61
C THR A 69 -8.54 13.95 10.64
N ALA A 70 -7.63 14.92 10.51
CA ALA A 70 -6.45 14.76 9.68
C ALA A 70 -5.57 13.61 10.19
N GLU A 71 -5.48 13.44 11.50
CA GLU A 71 -4.71 12.39 12.17
C GLU A 71 -5.28 11.01 11.85
N LYS A 72 -6.61 10.84 11.94
CA LYS A 72 -7.24 9.56 11.57
C LYS A 72 -7.11 9.27 10.09
N CYS A 73 -7.20 10.27 9.21
CA CYS A 73 -6.88 10.07 7.79
C CYS A 73 -5.43 9.65 7.57
N SER A 74 -4.47 10.22 8.31
CA SER A 74 -3.06 9.83 8.23
C SER A 74 -2.85 8.36 8.64
N GLU A 75 -3.49 7.94 9.73
CA GLU A 75 -3.46 6.56 10.22
C GLU A 75 -3.99 5.57 9.18
N VAL A 76 -5.21 5.80 8.65
CA VAL A 76 -5.80 4.88 7.66
C VAL A 76 -5.04 4.91 6.34
N ASN A 77 -4.53 6.08 5.91
CA ASN A 77 -3.74 6.18 4.68
C ASN A 77 -2.40 5.44 4.79
N LYS A 78 -1.76 5.49 5.97
CA LYS A 78 -0.53 4.70 6.23
C LYS A 78 -0.83 3.21 6.16
N LEU A 79 -1.89 2.75 6.82
CA LEU A 79 -2.29 1.35 6.81
C LEU A 79 -2.58 0.84 5.39
N GLU A 80 -3.31 1.59 4.58
CA GLU A 80 -3.60 1.20 3.19
C GLU A 80 -2.33 1.15 2.33
N ALA A 81 -1.41 2.09 2.50
CA ALA A 81 -0.12 2.08 1.79
C ALA A 81 0.75 0.89 2.20
N ASP A 82 0.78 0.56 3.50
CA ASP A 82 1.50 -0.59 4.04
C ASP A 82 0.90 -1.90 3.50
N ASN A 83 -0.42 -2.03 3.48
CA ASN A 83 -1.12 -3.20 2.91
C ASN A 83 -0.83 -3.37 1.40
N ALA A 84 -0.82 -2.27 0.65
CA ALA A 84 -0.51 -2.29 -0.78
C ALA A 84 0.93 -2.75 -1.04
N LEU A 85 1.89 -2.28 -0.24
CA LEU A 85 3.29 -2.72 -0.34
C LEU A 85 3.46 -4.18 0.10
N ALA A 86 2.84 -4.58 1.21
CA ALA A 86 2.86 -5.96 1.67
C ALA A 86 2.35 -6.90 0.58
N TRP A 87 1.23 -6.56 -0.07
CA TRP A 87 0.72 -7.33 -1.21
C TRP A 87 1.76 -7.46 -2.34
N VAL A 88 2.39 -6.35 -2.76
CA VAL A 88 3.43 -6.40 -3.81
C VAL A 88 4.60 -7.28 -3.39
N ILE A 89 5.09 -7.17 -2.15
CA ILE A 89 6.23 -7.94 -1.66
C ILE A 89 5.89 -9.43 -1.56
N THR A 90 4.70 -9.78 -1.10
CA THR A 90 4.27 -11.18 -0.98
C THR A 90 4.19 -11.87 -2.34
N PHE A 91 3.70 -11.18 -3.37
CA PHE A 91 3.48 -11.77 -4.70
C PHE A 91 4.63 -11.54 -5.68
N ASN A 92 5.45 -10.53 -5.45
CA ASN A 92 6.64 -10.22 -6.23
C ASN A 92 7.79 -9.90 -5.26
N PRO A 93 8.27 -10.91 -4.51
CA PRO A 93 9.31 -10.69 -3.52
C PRO A 93 10.57 -10.20 -4.21
N PRO A 94 11.17 -9.10 -3.73
CA PRO A 94 12.45 -8.68 -4.25
C PRO A 94 13.52 -9.75 -3.92
N PRO A 95 14.64 -9.78 -4.64
CA PRO A 95 15.80 -10.57 -4.23
C PRO A 95 16.14 -10.29 -2.76
N VAL A 96 16.56 -11.32 -2.02
CA VAL A 96 16.80 -11.30 -0.56
C VAL A 96 17.64 -10.12 -0.02
N TYR A 97 18.45 -9.48 -0.86
CA TYR A 97 19.30 -8.34 -0.47
C TYR A 97 18.63 -6.95 -0.63
N GLU A 98 17.44 -6.86 -1.25
CA GLU A 98 16.74 -5.58 -1.52
C GLU A 98 15.62 -5.28 -0.51
N PHE A 99 15.37 -6.23 0.39
CA PHE A 99 14.31 -6.20 1.39
C PHE A 99 14.39 -5.00 2.34
N ALA A 100 15.60 -4.48 2.57
CA ALA A 100 15.86 -3.35 3.47
C ALA A 100 15.17 -2.03 3.05
N VAL A 101 14.71 -1.91 1.81
CA VAL A 101 14.02 -0.70 1.29
C VAL A 101 12.53 -0.66 1.63
N TYR A 102 11.94 -1.81 1.99
CA TYR A 102 10.49 -1.99 2.11
C TYR A 102 9.92 -1.86 3.52
N LEU A 103 10.78 -1.73 4.54
CA LEU A 103 10.35 -1.84 5.94
C LEU A 103 9.49 -0.64 6.37
N SER A 104 8.19 -0.89 6.59
CA SER A 104 7.33 -0.13 7.50
C SER A 104 7.03 -0.95 8.76
N ASP A 105 6.57 -0.27 9.81
CA ASP A 105 6.48 -0.79 11.19
C ASP A 105 5.50 -1.98 11.38
N ASN A 106 4.74 -2.39 10.35
CA ASN A 106 3.73 -3.46 10.38
C ASN A 106 4.13 -4.71 9.57
N TYR A 107 5.43 -4.91 9.38
CA TYR A 107 5.95 -6.00 8.56
C TYR A 107 5.97 -7.35 9.31
N PRO A 108 5.60 -8.48 8.67
CA PRO A 108 5.80 -9.80 9.25
C PRO A 108 7.28 -9.98 9.58
N SER A 109 7.57 -10.69 10.66
CA SER A 109 8.94 -11.05 11.01
C SER A 109 9.60 -11.86 9.87
N ASN A 110 10.93 -11.81 9.79
CA ASN A 110 11.67 -12.61 8.81
C ASN A 110 11.31 -14.11 8.88
N GLU A 111 10.98 -14.59 10.08
CA GLU A 111 10.54 -15.96 10.31
C GLU A 111 9.18 -16.25 9.66
N GLU A 112 8.20 -15.36 9.81
CA GLU A 112 6.88 -15.51 9.17
C GLU A 112 6.98 -15.49 7.64
N LEU A 113 7.93 -14.73 7.09
CA LEU A 113 8.17 -14.65 5.65
C LEU A 113 8.85 -15.89 5.10
N GLU A 114 9.84 -16.43 5.81
CA GLU A 114 10.45 -17.70 5.44
C GLU A 114 9.43 -18.83 5.49
N GLN A 115 8.58 -18.86 6.52
CA GLN A 115 7.53 -19.86 6.66
C GLN A 115 6.52 -19.80 5.51
N ILE A 116 6.02 -18.62 5.16
CA ILE A 116 5.07 -18.50 4.05
C ILE A 116 5.71 -18.75 2.69
N ALA A 117 6.98 -18.37 2.50
CA ALA A 117 7.71 -18.66 1.27
C ALA A 117 7.90 -20.17 1.07
N ASN A 118 8.25 -20.90 2.13
CA ASN A 118 8.39 -22.35 2.12
C ASN A 118 7.03 -23.02 1.82
N LEU A 119 5.97 -22.61 2.50
CA LEU A 119 4.62 -23.15 2.28
C LEU A 119 4.13 -22.94 0.84
N ARG A 120 4.34 -21.73 0.29
CA ARG A 120 3.99 -21.45 -1.12
C ARG A 120 4.82 -22.29 -2.08
N GLN A 121 6.08 -22.57 -1.77
CA GLN A 121 6.94 -23.41 -2.60
C GLN A 121 6.48 -24.86 -2.58
N GLU A 122 6.16 -25.43 -1.41
CA GLU A 122 5.60 -26.77 -1.29
C GLU A 122 4.30 -26.91 -2.11
N MET A 123 3.39 -25.95 -1.97
CA MET A 123 2.13 -25.96 -2.72
C MET A 123 2.32 -25.80 -4.24
N ARG A 124 3.33 -25.06 -4.68
CA ARG A 124 3.72 -25.02 -6.11
C ARG A 124 4.23 -26.38 -6.59
N ASP A 125 5.05 -27.05 -5.79
CA ASP A 125 5.57 -28.38 -6.10
C ASP A 125 4.45 -29.43 -6.15
N GLU A 126 3.36 -29.22 -5.41
CA GLU A 126 2.10 -29.98 -5.48
C GLU A 126 1.19 -29.60 -6.66
N GLY A 127 1.56 -28.58 -7.45
CA GLY A 127 0.81 -28.13 -8.63
C GLY A 127 -0.42 -27.27 -8.29
N VAL A 128 -0.45 -26.64 -7.12
CA VAL A 128 -1.50 -25.70 -6.76
C VAL A 128 -1.36 -24.41 -7.56
N ASP A 129 -2.46 -23.92 -8.13
CA ASP A 129 -2.51 -22.66 -8.86
C ASP A 129 -2.13 -21.46 -7.96
N GLU A 130 -1.42 -20.47 -8.53
CA GLU A 130 -0.94 -19.28 -7.80
C GLU A 130 -2.04 -18.47 -7.10
N ASP A 131 -3.28 -18.50 -7.61
CA ASP A 131 -4.44 -17.82 -7.03
C ASP A 131 -4.97 -18.49 -5.75
N LYS A 132 -4.54 -19.72 -5.46
CA LYS A 132 -4.91 -20.51 -4.28
C LYS A 132 -3.81 -20.56 -3.22
N LEU A 133 -2.66 -19.93 -3.47
CA LEU A 133 -1.55 -19.92 -2.53
C LEU A 133 -1.80 -18.93 -1.37
N PRO A 134 -1.47 -19.33 -0.12
CA PRO A 134 -1.69 -18.51 1.06
C PRO A 134 -0.85 -17.23 1.03
N ILE A 135 -1.43 -16.15 1.54
CA ILE A 135 -0.86 -14.80 1.59
C ILE A 135 -0.50 -14.33 3.00
N SER A 136 -0.94 -15.07 4.01
CA SER A 136 -0.50 -15.01 5.40
C SER A 136 -0.41 -16.44 5.95
N LEU A 137 0.30 -16.60 7.08
CA LEU A 137 0.11 -17.76 7.96
C LEU A 137 -1.28 -17.74 8.58
#